data_AF-I9WG92-F1
#
_entry.id   AF-I9WG92-F1
#
_cell.length_a   1.000
_cell.length_b   1.000
_cell.length_c   1.000
_cell.angle_alpha   90.00
_cell.angle_beta   90.00
_cell.angle_gamma   90.00
#
_symmetry.space_group_name_H-M   'P 1'
#
loop_
_entity.id
_entity.type
_entity.pdbx_description
1 polymer ?
#
loop_
_entity_poly.entity_id
_entity_poly.type
_entity_poly.pdbx_seq_one_letter_code
_entity_poly.pdbx_strand_id
1 'polypeptide(L)'
;MSDVQNFENGLQKLATIVPKLIAGVRDFLQSDEVISVMRVAHRNLICQDAGWLFHYTTPIHLFTDEMNARDAGTMLEEYYRTNWPDIETSFRHELQASDVDDEAKAAFDEALRAHRAGLYRCSVRTLFPEIERQARIHFNGGKLNSLASLKEVRKAIGGLGWSELQEARNGPVFVQFATMAHHLYEKVETQESFEKFSATPIPNRHAAVHGLISYDSMQSSIAALIMTEFMFRMITFIKNRDASPETSNPA
;
A
#
# COMPACT_ATOMS: atom_id res chain seq x y z
N MET A 1 14.77 32.85 -52.55
CA MET A 1 14.24 31.55 -53.04
C MET A 1 14.73 30.38 -52.18
N SER A 2 15.96 30.38 -51.64
CA SER A 2 16.45 29.30 -50.75
C SER A 2 15.63 29.13 -49.46
N ASP A 3 15.14 30.22 -48.88
CA ASP A 3 14.52 30.18 -47.55
C ASP A 3 13.10 29.60 -47.57
N VAL A 4 12.36 29.85 -48.66
CA VAL A 4 11.03 29.26 -48.88
C VAL A 4 11.15 27.75 -49.10
N GLN A 5 12.16 27.32 -49.86
CA GLN A 5 12.39 25.91 -50.16
C GLN A 5 12.89 25.12 -48.94
N ASN A 6 13.67 25.77 -48.06
CA ASN A 6 14.06 25.21 -46.76
C ASN A 6 12.86 25.06 -45.80
N PHE A 7 11.93 26.02 -45.81
CA PHE A 7 10.71 25.96 -45.01
C PHE A 7 9.76 24.84 -45.46
N GLU A 8 9.52 24.70 -46.78
CA GLU A 8 8.69 23.63 -47.34
C GLU A 8 9.28 22.23 -47.08
N ASN A 9 10.60 22.08 -47.21
CA ASN A 9 11.30 20.83 -46.85
C ASN A 9 11.18 20.51 -45.34
N GLY A 10 11.15 21.52 -44.48
CA GLY A 10 10.91 21.37 -43.05
C GLY A 10 9.49 20.86 -42.75
N LEU A 11 8.48 21.42 -43.41
CA LEU A 11 7.09 21.00 -43.26
C LEU A 11 6.85 19.56 -43.77
N GLN A 12 7.47 19.18 -44.89
CA GLN A 12 7.37 17.79 -45.40
C GLN A 12 8.05 16.77 -44.47
N LYS A 13 9.17 17.12 -43.84
CA LYS A 13 9.81 16.27 -42.82
C LYS A 13 8.94 16.14 -41.57
N LEU A 14 8.31 17.23 -41.11
CA LEU A 14 7.38 17.16 -39.98
C LEU A 14 6.15 16.29 -40.30
N ALA A 15 5.60 16.42 -41.51
CA ALA A 15 4.46 15.61 -41.97
C ALA A 15 4.74 14.10 -42.01
N THR A 16 6.01 13.68 -42.09
CA THR A 16 6.42 12.27 -42.09
C THR A 16 6.84 11.76 -40.70
N ILE A 17 7.36 12.65 -39.84
CA ILE A 17 7.80 12.30 -38.48
C ILE A 17 6.61 12.21 -37.52
N VAL A 18 5.66 13.15 -37.59
CA VAL A 18 4.54 13.23 -36.64
C VAL A 18 3.67 11.96 -36.65
N PRO A 19 3.25 11.40 -37.80
CA PRO A 19 2.45 10.17 -37.81
C PRO A 19 3.19 8.95 -37.25
N LYS A 20 4.51 8.85 -37.47
CA LYS A 20 5.34 7.77 -36.91
C LYS A 20 5.46 7.88 -35.40
N LEU A 21 5.58 9.11 -34.89
CA LEU A 21 5.62 9.36 -33.45
C LEU A 21 4.27 9.02 -32.79
N ILE A 22 3.15 9.40 -33.44
CA ILE A 22 1.80 9.04 -32.99
C ILE A 22 1.59 7.52 -33.02
N ALA A 23 2.04 6.83 -34.07
CA ALA A 23 1.96 5.38 -34.16
C ALA A 23 2.81 4.71 -33.07
N GLY A 24 4.05 5.15 -32.86
CA GLY A 24 4.91 4.62 -31.81
C GLY A 24 4.35 4.82 -30.41
N VAL A 25 3.74 5.98 -30.12
CA VAL A 25 3.04 6.22 -28.85
C VAL A 25 1.82 5.30 -28.70
N ARG A 26 1.04 5.10 -29.78
CA ARG A 26 -0.12 4.20 -29.77
C ARG A 26 0.32 2.76 -29.53
N ASP A 27 1.32 2.28 -30.25
CA ASP A 27 1.83 0.91 -30.13
C ASP A 27 2.41 0.67 -28.73
N PHE A 28 3.11 1.66 -28.16
CA PHE A 28 3.56 1.61 -26.77
C PHE A 28 2.39 1.51 -25.77
N LEU A 29 1.37 2.36 -25.92
CA LEU A 29 0.18 2.33 -25.05
C LEU A 29 -0.66 1.04 -25.20
N GLN A 30 -0.56 0.39 -26.35
CA GLN A 30 -1.22 -0.89 -26.65
C GLN A 30 -0.34 -2.10 -26.36
N SER A 31 0.88 -1.91 -25.87
CA SER A 31 1.73 -3.02 -25.47
C SER A 31 1.10 -3.79 -24.32
N ASP A 32 1.27 -5.12 -24.32
CA ASP A 32 0.72 -5.99 -23.27
C ASP A 32 1.18 -5.60 -21.87
N GLU A 33 2.40 -5.06 -21.76
CA GLU A 33 2.97 -4.57 -20.50
C GLU A 33 2.21 -3.34 -19.97
N VAL A 34 1.99 -2.33 -20.82
CA VAL A 34 1.24 -1.12 -20.43
C VAL A 34 -0.21 -1.46 -20.11
N ILE A 35 -0.84 -2.31 -20.91
CA ILE A 35 -2.22 -2.78 -20.66
C ILE A 35 -2.29 -3.54 -19.32
N SER A 36 -1.30 -4.39 -19.02
CA SER A 36 -1.23 -5.12 -17.75
C SER A 36 -1.14 -4.17 -16.55
N VAL A 37 -0.25 -3.18 -16.60
CA VAL A 37 -0.10 -2.17 -15.55
C VAL A 37 -1.40 -1.37 -15.37
N MET A 38 -2.03 -0.95 -16.47
CA MET A 38 -3.30 -0.20 -16.43
C MET A 38 -4.43 -1.03 -15.83
N ARG A 39 -4.52 -2.34 -16.14
CA ARG A 39 -5.49 -3.25 -15.53
C ARG A 39 -5.26 -3.41 -14.02
N VAL A 40 -4.02 -3.56 -13.58
CA VAL A 40 -3.70 -3.64 -12.13
C VAL A 40 -4.05 -2.33 -11.43
N ALA A 41 -3.72 -1.18 -12.02
CA ALA A 41 -4.06 0.14 -11.48
C ALA A 41 -5.59 0.32 -11.39
N HIS A 42 -6.32 -0.04 -12.44
CA HIS A 42 -7.78 0.04 -12.46
C HIS A 42 -8.42 -0.85 -11.38
N ARG A 43 -7.96 -2.10 -11.24
CA ARG A 43 -8.43 -3.03 -10.19
C ARG A 43 -8.13 -2.52 -8.79
N ASN A 44 -7.00 -1.84 -8.61
CA ASN A 44 -6.65 -1.22 -7.34
C ASN A 44 -7.63 -0.09 -6.98
N LEU A 45 -8.01 0.75 -7.94
CA LEU A 45 -9.04 1.78 -7.75
C LEU A 45 -10.38 1.15 -7.38
N ILE A 46 -10.80 0.09 -8.08
CA ILE A 46 -12.04 -0.63 -7.75
C ILE A 46 -12.00 -1.20 -6.33
N CYS A 47 -10.87 -1.78 -5.90
CA CYS A 47 -10.70 -2.27 -4.53
C CYS A 47 -10.84 -1.13 -3.52
N GLN A 48 -10.18 0.00 -3.77
CA GLN A 48 -10.21 1.16 -2.89
C GLN A 48 -11.62 1.74 -2.77
N ASP A 49 -12.35 1.87 -3.87
CA ASP A 49 -13.74 2.32 -3.90
C ASP A 49 -14.67 1.33 -3.18
N ALA A 50 -14.31 0.05 -3.16
CA ALA A 50 -14.99 -0.99 -2.38
C ALA A 50 -14.60 -1.01 -0.89
N GLY A 51 -13.70 -0.13 -0.45
CA GLY A 51 -13.16 -0.07 0.92
C GLY A 51 -12.08 -1.12 1.23
N TRP A 52 -11.56 -1.80 0.23
CA TRP A 52 -10.50 -2.81 0.39
C TRP A 52 -9.12 -2.27 0.05
N LEU A 53 -8.11 -2.79 0.73
CA LEU A 53 -6.71 -2.55 0.35
C LEU A 53 -6.26 -3.67 -0.59
N PHE A 54 -5.74 -3.29 -1.75
CA PHE A 54 -5.12 -4.25 -2.66
C PHE A 54 -3.89 -4.88 -2.00
N HIS A 55 -3.68 -6.17 -2.20
CA HIS A 55 -2.61 -6.94 -1.55
C HIS A 55 -2.15 -8.08 -2.46
N TYR A 56 -0.99 -8.69 -2.18
CA TYR A 56 -0.56 -9.86 -2.98
C TYR A 56 -1.48 -11.08 -2.76
N THR A 57 -2.25 -11.11 -1.68
CA THR A 57 -3.32 -12.11 -1.45
C THR A 57 -4.63 -11.76 -2.16
N THR A 58 -4.75 -10.58 -2.77
CA THR A 58 -5.94 -10.19 -3.53
C THR A 58 -6.08 -11.10 -4.75
N PRO A 59 -7.26 -11.69 -5.01
CA PRO A 59 -7.47 -12.62 -6.12
C PRO A 59 -7.61 -11.87 -7.45
N ILE A 60 -6.49 -11.39 -7.99
CA ILE A 60 -6.46 -10.56 -9.21
C ILE A 60 -7.17 -11.25 -10.39
N HIS A 61 -7.10 -12.58 -10.46
CA HIS A 61 -7.71 -13.40 -11.50
C HIS A 61 -9.24 -13.43 -11.46
N LEU A 62 -9.88 -13.00 -10.36
CA LEU A 62 -11.33 -12.94 -10.24
C LEU A 62 -11.92 -11.60 -10.69
N PHE A 63 -11.09 -10.58 -10.93
CA PHE A 63 -11.55 -9.29 -11.44
C PHE A 63 -11.84 -9.34 -12.94
N THR A 64 -13.05 -8.94 -13.32
CA THR A 64 -13.43 -8.70 -14.72
C THR A 64 -13.29 -7.22 -15.07
N ASP A 65 -13.23 -6.89 -16.36
CA ASP A 65 -13.06 -5.51 -16.83
C ASP A 65 -14.33 -4.65 -16.58
N GLU A 66 -15.49 -5.28 -16.41
CA GLU A 66 -16.78 -4.64 -16.14
C GLU A 66 -17.15 -4.59 -14.65
N MET A 67 -16.28 -5.11 -13.77
CA MET A 67 -16.57 -5.21 -12.33
C MET A 67 -16.59 -3.83 -11.68
N ASN A 68 -17.70 -3.48 -11.02
CA ASN A 68 -17.79 -2.27 -10.20
C ASN A 68 -17.35 -2.52 -8.75
N ALA A 69 -17.22 -1.44 -7.97
CA ALA A 69 -16.78 -1.50 -6.57
C ALA A 69 -17.67 -2.39 -5.68
N ARG A 70 -18.99 -2.40 -5.88
CA ARG A 70 -19.91 -3.22 -5.08
C ARG A 70 -19.71 -4.71 -5.34
N ASP A 71 -19.60 -5.08 -6.61
CA ASP A 71 -19.39 -6.47 -7.02
C ASP A 71 -18.01 -6.96 -6.55
N ALA A 72 -16.98 -6.11 -6.69
CA ALA A 72 -15.65 -6.39 -6.16
C ALA A 72 -15.66 -6.56 -4.64
N GLY A 73 -16.36 -5.69 -3.90
CA GLY A 73 -16.48 -5.80 -2.44
C GLY A 73 -17.10 -7.12 -2.00
N THR A 74 -18.16 -7.56 -2.68
CA THR A 74 -18.84 -8.83 -2.41
C THR A 74 -17.93 -10.02 -2.73
N MET A 75 -17.25 -9.99 -3.88
CA MET A 75 -16.30 -11.04 -4.29
C MET A 75 -15.12 -11.16 -3.33
N LEU A 76 -14.53 -10.02 -2.93
CA LEU A 76 -13.39 -9.99 -2.00
C LEU A 76 -13.78 -10.51 -0.62
N GLU A 77 -14.95 -10.10 -0.11
CA GLU A 77 -15.46 -10.63 1.15
C GLU A 77 -15.59 -12.16 1.10
N GLU A 78 -16.26 -12.70 0.08
CA GLU A 78 -16.40 -14.15 -0.06
C GLU A 78 -15.04 -14.85 -0.20
N TYR A 79 -14.13 -14.29 -1.00
CA TYR A 79 -12.80 -14.87 -1.20
C TYR A 79 -12.00 -14.92 0.10
N TYR A 80 -11.91 -13.81 0.85
CA TYR A 80 -11.15 -13.77 2.10
C TYR A 80 -11.75 -14.69 3.17
N ARG A 81 -13.08 -14.84 3.18
CA ARG A 81 -13.79 -15.75 4.09
C ARG A 81 -13.49 -17.21 3.78
N THR A 82 -13.58 -17.59 2.50
CA THR A 82 -13.47 -18.99 2.07
C THR A 82 -12.02 -19.48 1.98
N ASN A 83 -11.07 -18.59 1.67
CA ASN A 83 -9.66 -18.94 1.49
C ASN A 83 -8.77 -18.51 2.67
N TRP A 84 -9.36 -18.22 3.83
CA TRP A 84 -8.62 -17.71 4.99
C TRP A 84 -7.39 -18.56 5.39
N PRO A 85 -7.41 -19.91 5.41
CA PRO A 85 -6.24 -20.71 5.78
C PRO A 85 -4.99 -20.43 4.92
N ASP A 86 -5.17 -20.27 3.61
CA ASP A 86 -4.06 -20.01 2.67
C ASP A 86 -3.58 -18.55 2.79
N ILE A 87 -4.50 -17.63 2.99
CA ILE A 87 -4.22 -16.20 3.20
C ILE A 87 -3.43 -16.00 4.50
N GLU A 88 -3.85 -16.66 5.57
CA GLU A 88 -3.16 -16.65 6.86
C GLU A 88 -1.76 -17.25 6.75
N THR A 89 -1.61 -18.35 6.01
CA THR A 89 -0.30 -18.95 5.74
C THR A 89 0.61 -17.98 5.00
N SER A 90 0.08 -17.25 4.02
CA SER A 90 0.82 -16.25 3.27
C SER A 90 1.27 -15.08 4.16
N PHE A 91 0.40 -14.56 5.02
CA PHE A 91 0.77 -13.53 6.01
C PHE A 91 1.89 -14.01 6.94
N ARG A 92 1.82 -15.25 7.43
CA ARG A 92 2.87 -15.82 8.29
C ARG A 92 4.20 -15.92 7.56
N HIS A 93 4.19 -16.34 6.30
CA HIS A 93 5.39 -16.42 5.47
C HIS A 93 6.06 -15.04 5.35
N GLU A 94 5.30 -14.00 5.01
CA GLU A 94 5.85 -12.64 4.89
C GLU A 94 6.32 -12.05 6.22
N LEU A 95 5.61 -12.36 7.30
CA LEU A 95 6.01 -11.95 8.64
C LEU A 95 7.35 -12.58 9.07
N GLN A 96 7.62 -13.84 8.69
CA GLN A 96 8.91 -14.48 8.97
C GLN A 96 10.07 -13.81 8.23
N ALA A 97 9.84 -13.34 7.00
CA ALA A 97 10.82 -12.60 6.22
C ALA A 97 11.07 -11.16 6.74
N SER A 98 10.19 -10.65 7.61
CA SER A 98 10.33 -9.33 8.20
C SER A 98 11.35 -9.32 9.35
N ASP A 99 12.22 -8.31 9.35
CA ASP A 99 13.20 -8.03 10.41
C ASP A 99 12.57 -7.14 11.50
N VAL A 100 11.54 -7.69 12.13
CA VAL A 100 10.92 -7.19 13.36
C VAL A 100 11.12 -8.22 14.46
N ASP A 101 11.09 -7.79 15.73
CA ASP A 101 11.34 -8.70 16.85
C ASP A 101 10.23 -9.74 17.07
N ASP A 102 10.54 -10.74 17.89
CA ASP A 102 9.65 -11.88 18.16
C ASP A 102 8.32 -11.46 18.81
N GLU A 103 8.32 -10.38 19.60
CA GLU A 103 7.10 -9.85 20.21
C GLU A 103 6.15 -9.30 19.15
N ALA A 104 6.67 -8.56 18.16
CA ALA A 104 5.85 -8.07 17.03
C ALA A 104 5.27 -9.23 16.22
N LYS A 105 6.06 -10.28 16.02
CA LYS A 105 5.63 -11.49 15.31
C LYS A 105 4.55 -12.25 16.08
N ALA A 106 4.72 -12.39 17.41
CA ALA A 106 3.74 -13.01 18.29
C ALA A 106 2.41 -12.24 18.31
N ALA A 107 2.45 -10.91 18.46
CA ALA A 107 1.26 -10.07 18.43
C ALA A 107 0.54 -10.11 17.07
N PHE A 108 1.29 -10.19 15.96
CA PHE A 108 0.69 -10.36 14.63
C PHE A 108 0.01 -11.74 14.50
N ASP A 109 0.64 -12.80 15.02
CA ASP A 109 0.03 -14.14 15.09
C ASP A 109 -1.26 -14.15 15.91
N GLU A 110 -1.28 -13.49 17.08
CA GLU A 110 -2.48 -13.30 17.88
C GLU A 110 -3.59 -12.60 17.09
N ALA A 111 -3.24 -11.57 16.31
CA ALA A 111 -4.19 -10.86 15.46
C ALA A 111 -4.76 -11.76 14.33
N LEU A 112 -3.96 -12.65 13.75
CA LEU A 112 -4.41 -13.65 12.77
C LEU A 112 -5.39 -14.64 13.41
N ARG A 113 -5.07 -15.15 14.61
CA ARG A 113 -5.97 -16.06 15.35
C ARG A 113 -7.27 -15.36 15.74
N ALA A 114 -7.20 -14.09 16.16
CA ALA A 114 -8.38 -13.28 16.45
C ALA A 114 -9.25 -13.07 15.20
N HIS A 115 -8.65 -12.77 14.04
CA HIS A 115 -9.37 -12.67 12.78
C HIS A 115 -10.12 -13.98 12.45
N ARG A 116 -9.41 -15.12 12.51
CA ARG A 116 -9.99 -16.45 12.26
C ARG A 116 -11.20 -16.73 13.16
N ALA A 117 -11.13 -16.31 14.42
CA ALA A 117 -12.20 -16.49 15.40
C ALA A 117 -13.36 -15.49 15.26
N GLY A 118 -13.34 -14.59 14.25
CA GLY A 118 -14.33 -13.53 14.08
C GLY A 118 -14.19 -12.37 15.08
N LEU A 119 -13.09 -12.32 15.84
CA LEU A 119 -12.79 -11.27 16.80
C LEU A 119 -12.08 -10.09 16.10
N TYR A 120 -12.71 -9.55 15.06
CA TYR A 120 -12.10 -8.57 14.15
C TYR A 120 -11.61 -7.30 14.88
N ARG A 121 -12.37 -6.81 15.85
CA ARG A 121 -11.98 -5.68 16.69
C ARG A 121 -10.68 -5.92 17.47
N CYS A 122 -10.47 -7.16 17.94
CA CYS A 122 -9.26 -7.53 18.66
C CYS A 122 -8.05 -7.48 17.72
N SER A 123 -8.17 -8.04 16.51
CA SER A 123 -7.12 -7.96 15.49
C SER A 123 -6.66 -6.51 15.24
N VAL A 124 -7.60 -5.58 15.02
CA VAL A 124 -7.28 -4.15 14.81
C VAL A 124 -6.53 -3.55 16.01
N ARG A 125 -7.01 -3.79 17.23
CA ARG A 125 -6.45 -3.19 18.46
C ARG A 125 -5.09 -3.78 18.86
N THR A 126 -4.86 -5.06 18.59
CA THR A 126 -3.59 -5.73 18.85
C THR A 126 -2.46 -5.17 17.97
N LEU A 127 -2.77 -4.84 16.71
CA LEU A 127 -1.75 -4.52 15.71
C LEU A 127 -1.22 -3.07 15.79
N PHE A 128 -2.05 -2.10 16.15
CA PHE A 128 -1.63 -0.69 16.14
C PHE A 128 -0.47 -0.36 17.09
N PRO A 129 -0.46 -0.82 18.35
CA PRO A 129 0.67 -0.60 19.25
C PRO A 129 2.00 -1.13 18.68
N GLU A 130 1.95 -2.25 17.96
CA GLU A 130 3.15 -2.91 17.45
C GLU A 130 3.80 -2.14 16.31
N ILE A 131 3.01 -1.51 15.42
CA ILE A 131 3.58 -0.64 14.39
C ILE A 131 4.37 0.51 15.04
N GLU A 132 3.81 1.13 16.08
CA GLU A 132 4.47 2.23 16.79
C GLU A 132 5.69 1.77 17.57
N ARG A 133 5.63 0.58 18.16
CA ARG A 133 6.75 0.00 18.91
C ARG A 133 7.92 -0.29 17.98
N GLN A 134 7.69 -0.94 16.83
CA GLN A 134 8.72 -1.21 15.84
C GLN A 134 9.30 0.08 15.25
N ALA A 135 8.45 1.04 14.90
CA ALA A 135 8.91 2.36 14.44
C ALA A 135 9.80 3.06 15.49
N ARG A 136 9.43 3.00 16.76
CA ARG A 136 10.19 3.61 17.86
C ARG A 136 11.53 2.92 18.10
N ILE A 137 11.57 1.59 18.05
CA ILE A 137 12.81 0.82 18.20
C ILE A 137 13.80 1.24 17.11
N HIS A 138 13.33 1.30 15.85
CA HIS A 138 14.19 1.59 14.73
C HIS A 138 14.64 3.07 14.65
N PHE A 139 13.69 4.01 14.65
CA PHE A 139 14.00 5.43 14.39
C PHE A 139 14.49 6.18 15.64
N ASN A 140 14.09 5.74 16.83
CA ASN A 140 14.38 6.44 18.09
C ASN A 140 15.27 5.64 19.04
N GLY A 141 15.83 4.52 18.60
CA GLY A 141 16.62 3.62 19.46
C GLY A 141 15.84 3.17 20.70
N GLY A 142 14.51 3.04 20.59
CA GLY A 142 13.62 2.69 21.71
C GLY A 142 13.29 3.83 22.68
N LYS A 143 13.73 5.06 22.45
CA LYS A 143 13.40 6.21 23.33
C LYS A 143 11.88 6.48 23.35
N LEU A 144 11.37 6.93 24.50
CA LEU A 144 9.93 7.08 24.77
C LEU A 144 9.20 8.21 24.02
N ASN A 145 9.89 8.99 23.16
CA ASN A 145 9.28 10.10 22.42
C ASN A 145 8.40 9.57 21.26
N SER A 146 7.09 9.40 21.52
CA SER A 146 6.17 8.58 20.70
C SER A 146 5.67 9.19 19.39
N LEU A 147 5.62 10.53 19.27
CA LEU A 147 5.02 11.19 18.10
C LEU A 147 6.03 11.44 16.97
N ALA A 148 7.33 11.48 17.27
CA ALA A 148 8.36 11.74 16.28
C ALA A 148 8.56 10.53 15.35
N SER A 149 8.51 9.31 15.89
CA SER A 149 8.83 8.09 15.14
C SER A 149 7.92 7.86 13.94
N LEU A 150 6.60 8.08 14.05
CA LEU A 150 5.69 7.91 12.91
C LEU A 150 5.87 8.98 11.83
N LYS A 151 6.23 10.21 12.22
CA LYS A 151 6.57 11.27 11.27
C LYS A 151 7.87 10.95 10.55
N GLU A 152 8.84 10.38 11.27
CA GLU A 152 10.11 9.91 10.72
C GLU A 152 9.92 8.74 9.76
N VAL A 153 9.08 7.75 10.12
CA VAL A 153 8.69 6.65 9.22
C VAL A 153 8.04 7.21 7.94
N ARG A 154 7.06 8.11 8.07
CA ARG A 154 6.43 8.78 6.92
C ARG A 154 7.44 9.50 6.03
N LYS A 155 8.38 10.23 6.64
CA LYS A 155 9.42 10.95 5.91
C LYS A 155 10.40 9.99 5.24
N ALA A 156 10.80 8.92 5.91
CA ALA A 156 11.72 7.92 5.38
C ALA A 156 11.11 7.16 4.22
N ILE A 157 9.87 6.67 4.36
CA ILE A 157 9.14 6.00 3.28
C ILE A 157 8.82 6.98 2.14
N GLY A 158 8.43 8.22 2.45
CA GLY A 158 8.15 9.25 1.44
C GLY A 158 9.40 9.76 0.70
N GLY A 159 10.59 9.47 1.22
CA GLY A 159 11.86 9.75 0.55
C GLY A 159 12.34 8.62 -0.36
N LEU A 160 11.64 7.49 -0.42
CA LEU A 160 11.98 6.37 -1.30
C LEU A 160 11.67 6.71 -2.76
N GLY A 161 12.60 6.40 -3.65
CA GLY A 161 12.37 6.41 -5.09
C GLY A 161 11.39 5.31 -5.52
N TRP A 162 10.84 5.44 -6.73
CA TRP A 162 9.92 4.44 -7.28
C TRP A 162 10.54 3.05 -7.39
N SER A 163 11.82 2.96 -7.74
CA SER A 163 12.56 1.69 -7.79
C SER A 163 12.70 1.04 -6.41
N GLU A 164 13.02 1.82 -5.37
CA GLU A 164 13.13 1.33 -4.00
C GLU A 164 11.77 0.84 -3.48
N LEU A 165 10.68 1.54 -3.79
CA LEU A 165 9.33 1.11 -3.43
C LEU A 165 8.94 -0.20 -4.10
N GLN A 166 9.34 -0.40 -5.36
CA GLN A 166 9.15 -1.69 -6.05
C GLN A 166 10.04 -2.79 -5.48
N GLU A 167 11.30 -2.50 -5.16
CA GLU A 167 12.20 -3.50 -4.56
C GLU A 167 11.69 -3.95 -3.18
N ALA A 168 11.15 -3.01 -2.40
CA ALA A 168 10.54 -3.30 -1.12
C ALA A 168 9.26 -4.15 -1.24
N ARG A 169 8.69 -4.38 -2.45
CA ARG A 169 7.51 -5.24 -2.68
C ARG A 169 7.43 -5.87 -4.07
N ASN A 170 7.10 -7.16 -4.09
CA ASN A 170 6.47 -7.83 -5.24
C ASN A 170 4.98 -7.44 -5.46
N GLY A 171 4.63 -6.15 -5.57
CA GLY A 171 3.24 -5.74 -5.82
C GLY A 171 2.94 -4.24 -5.66
N PRO A 172 1.70 -3.79 -5.93
CA PRO A 172 1.34 -2.37 -5.91
C PRO A 172 1.38 -1.80 -4.48
N VAL A 173 2.21 -0.78 -4.27
CA VAL A 173 2.51 -0.16 -2.96
C VAL A 173 1.77 1.17 -2.73
N PHE A 174 1.25 1.77 -3.80
CA PHE A 174 0.79 3.16 -3.77
C PHE A 174 -0.37 3.38 -2.79
N VAL A 175 -1.35 2.47 -2.74
CA VAL A 175 -2.54 2.65 -1.89
C VAL A 175 -2.22 2.45 -0.42
N GLN A 176 -1.37 1.49 -0.06
CA GLN A 176 -0.93 1.28 1.32
C GLN A 176 -0.04 2.45 1.76
N PHE A 177 0.82 2.96 0.88
CA PHE A 177 1.58 4.19 1.14
C PHE A 177 0.65 5.39 1.38
N ALA A 178 -0.30 5.64 0.49
CA ALA A 178 -1.27 6.73 0.63
C ALA A 178 -2.10 6.57 1.92
N THR A 179 -2.52 5.35 2.23
CA THR A 179 -3.24 5.03 3.48
C THR A 179 -2.36 5.33 4.70
N MET A 180 -1.11 4.92 4.71
CA MET A 180 -0.16 5.23 5.79
C MET A 180 0.06 6.75 5.96
N ALA A 181 0.27 7.45 4.84
CA ALA A 181 0.60 8.87 4.81
C ALA A 181 -0.59 9.76 5.21
N HIS A 182 -1.79 9.45 4.70
CA HIS A 182 -2.95 10.34 4.73
C HIS A 182 -4.19 9.77 5.44
N HIS A 183 -4.14 8.56 5.99
CA HIS A 183 -5.29 7.95 6.66
C HIS A 183 -4.94 7.39 8.04
N LEU A 184 -4.00 6.45 8.10
CA LEU A 184 -3.76 5.56 9.25
C LEU A 184 -3.49 6.30 10.57
N TYR A 185 -2.77 7.42 10.53
CA TYR A 185 -2.42 8.24 11.70
C TYR A 185 -2.90 9.69 11.60
N GLU A 186 -3.85 9.97 10.74
CA GLU A 186 -4.51 11.28 10.78
C GLU A 186 -5.35 11.38 12.06
N LYS A 187 -5.38 12.57 12.67
CA LYS A 187 -6.14 12.78 13.88
C LYS A 187 -7.63 12.93 13.59
N VAL A 188 -8.44 12.49 14.53
CA VAL A 188 -9.90 12.58 14.49
C VAL A 188 -10.35 13.50 15.62
N GLU A 189 -10.36 14.81 15.35
CA GLU A 189 -10.62 15.87 16.34
C GLU A 189 -11.90 16.66 16.05
N THR A 190 -12.49 16.51 14.86
CA THR A 190 -13.69 17.22 14.41
C THR A 190 -14.78 16.25 13.94
N GLN A 191 -16.03 16.72 13.91
CA GLN A 191 -17.16 15.94 13.37
C GLN A 191 -16.93 15.54 11.90
N GLU A 192 -16.38 16.44 11.09
CA GLU A 192 -16.00 16.15 9.69
C GLU A 192 -14.98 15.01 9.60
N SER A 193 -13.93 15.04 10.43
CA SER A 193 -12.95 13.95 10.47
C SER A 193 -13.59 12.63 10.94
N PHE A 194 -14.49 12.68 11.94
CA PHE A 194 -15.22 11.51 12.41
C PHE A 194 -16.05 10.89 11.29
N GLU A 195 -16.79 11.69 10.53
CA GLU A 195 -17.61 11.23 9.40
C GLU A 195 -16.74 10.62 8.28
N LYS A 196 -15.65 11.30 7.91
CA LYS A 196 -14.67 10.81 6.93
C LYS A 196 -14.15 9.41 7.31
N PHE A 197 -13.71 9.23 8.56
CA PHE A 197 -13.10 7.97 9.00
C PHE A 197 -14.11 6.87 9.35
N SER A 198 -15.37 7.23 9.63
CA SER A 198 -16.45 6.28 9.88
C SER A 198 -17.05 5.73 8.58
N ALA A 199 -16.92 6.47 7.48
CA ALA A 199 -17.41 6.08 6.16
C ALA A 199 -16.56 5.00 5.47
N THR A 200 -15.42 4.61 6.04
CA THR A 200 -14.53 3.61 5.48
C THR A 200 -14.22 2.50 6.49
N PRO A 201 -14.14 1.24 6.03
CA PRO A 201 -13.75 0.11 6.87
C PRO A 201 -12.24 0.11 7.20
N ILE A 202 -11.42 0.91 6.51
CA ILE A 202 -9.97 0.96 6.74
C ILE A 202 -9.71 1.62 8.09
N PRO A 203 -9.11 0.91 9.07
CA PRO A 203 -8.94 1.46 10.41
C PRO A 203 -8.06 2.71 10.46
N ASN A 204 -8.50 3.72 11.19
CA ASN A 204 -7.68 4.84 11.63
C ASN A 204 -7.21 4.58 13.07
N ARG A 205 -5.90 4.70 13.32
CA ARG A 205 -5.29 4.43 14.63
C ARG A 205 -5.86 5.33 15.72
N HIS A 206 -5.93 6.64 15.48
CA HIS A 206 -6.40 7.60 16.49
C HIS A 206 -7.84 7.25 16.91
N ALA A 207 -8.71 7.02 15.93
CA ALA A 207 -10.09 6.63 16.19
C ALA A 207 -10.21 5.28 16.91
N ALA A 208 -9.45 4.26 16.49
CA ALA A 208 -9.52 2.93 17.07
C ALA A 208 -9.03 2.90 18.53
N VAL A 209 -7.90 3.56 18.82
CA VAL A 209 -7.27 3.58 20.15
C VAL A 209 -8.11 4.38 21.14
N HIS A 210 -8.69 5.51 20.71
CA HIS A 210 -9.54 6.33 21.57
C HIS A 210 -11.01 5.88 21.60
N GLY A 211 -11.34 4.79 20.90
CA GLY A 211 -12.70 4.24 20.87
C GLY A 211 -13.72 5.17 20.20
N LEU A 212 -13.27 6.08 19.33
CA LEU A 212 -14.14 6.99 18.59
C LEU A 212 -14.93 6.21 17.53
N ILE A 213 -14.27 5.29 16.82
CA ILE A 213 -14.87 4.48 15.76
C ILE A 213 -14.65 2.99 16.07
N SER A 214 -15.71 2.19 15.94
CA SER A 214 -15.62 0.73 16.09
C SER A 214 -15.29 0.10 14.75
N TYR A 215 -14.05 -0.38 14.62
CA TYR A 215 -13.62 -1.20 13.49
C TYR A 215 -13.74 -2.67 13.91
N ASP A 216 -14.85 -3.32 13.56
CA ASP A 216 -15.17 -4.68 13.99
C ASP A 216 -15.71 -5.59 12.87
N SER A 217 -15.47 -5.22 11.61
CA SER A 217 -15.78 -6.03 10.44
C SER A 217 -14.58 -6.85 9.96
N MET A 218 -14.84 -7.93 9.22
CA MET A 218 -13.80 -8.73 8.57
C MET A 218 -12.89 -7.85 7.70
N GLN A 219 -13.49 -6.98 6.89
CA GLN A 219 -12.80 -6.03 6.03
C GLN A 219 -11.86 -5.11 6.82
N SER A 220 -12.31 -4.58 7.95
CA SER A 220 -11.48 -3.72 8.81
C SER A 220 -10.28 -4.47 9.41
N SER A 221 -10.47 -5.75 9.77
CA SER A 221 -9.40 -6.60 10.29
C SER A 221 -8.40 -6.99 9.20
N ILE A 222 -8.85 -7.31 7.98
CA ILE A 222 -7.95 -7.54 6.82
C ILE A 222 -7.15 -6.26 6.52
N ALA A 223 -7.79 -5.10 6.51
CA ALA A 223 -7.11 -3.83 6.27
C ALA A 223 -6.02 -3.55 7.34
N ALA A 224 -6.30 -3.85 8.62
CA ALA A 224 -5.30 -3.75 9.68
C ALA A 224 -4.11 -4.70 9.46
N LEU A 225 -4.37 -5.97 9.12
CA LEU A 225 -3.32 -6.95 8.83
C LEU A 225 -2.42 -6.51 7.67
N ILE A 226 -3.02 -6.08 6.55
CA ILE A 226 -2.29 -5.56 5.38
C ILE A 226 -1.44 -4.35 5.75
N MET A 227 -2.01 -3.40 6.50
CA MET A 227 -1.28 -2.18 6.88
C MET A 227 -0.15 -2.47 7.87
N THR A 228 -0.32 -3.40 8.81
CA THR A 228 0.76 -3.75 9.72
C THR A 228 1.88 -4.48 9.02
N GLU A 229 1.56 -5.45 8.15
CA GLU A 229 2.57 -6.14 7.33
C GLU A 229 3.34 -5.15 6.46
N PHE A 230 2.61 -4.23 5.80
CA PHE A 230 3.22 -3.13 5.04
C PHE A 230 4.24 -2.36 5.89
N MET A 231 3.83 -1.93 7.08
CA MET A 231 4.67 -1.12 7.95
C MET A 231 5.89 -1.87 8.44
N PHE A 232 5.75 -3.14 8.84
CA PHE A 232 6.87 -3.99 9.23
C PHE A 232 7.87 -4.14 8.10
N ARG A 233 7.39 -4.43 6.89
CA ARG A 233 8.23 -4.57 5.70
C ARG A 233 8.96 -3.28 5.35
N MET A 234 8.29 -2.12 5.42
CA MET A 234 8.94 -0.84 5.17
C MET A 234 10.00 -0.51 6.24
N ILE A 235 9.72 -0.80 7.51
CA ILE A 235 10.70 -0.63 8.59
C ILE A 235 11.91 -1.53 8.35
N THR A 236 11.71 -2.81 8.00
CA THR A 236 12.78 -3.74 7.63
C THR A 236 13.59 -3.24 6.44
N PHE A 237 12.92 -2.78 5.38
CA PHE A 237 13.59 -2.26 4.18
C PHE A 237 14.49 -1.07 4.51
N ILE A 238 13.96 -0.08 5.26
CA ILE A 238 14.72 1.11 5.67
C ILE A 238 15.90 0.69 6.55
N LYS A 239 15.69 -0.22 7.51
CA LYS A 239 16.75 -0.75 8.37
C LYS A 239 17.88 -1.39 7.56
N ASN A 240 17.56 -2.22 6.57
CA ASN A 240 18.55 -2.89 5.73
C ASN A 240 19.29 -1.91 4.82
N ARG A 241 18.58 -0.92 4.28
CA ARG A 241 19.17 0.14 3.47
C ARG A 241 20.15 0.98 4.29
N ASP A 242 19.76 1.41 5.48
CA ASP A 242 20.59 2.25 6.36
C ASP A 242 21.79 1.47 6.93
N ALA A 243 21.69 0.14 7.01
CA ALA A 243 22.79 -0.75 7.41
C ALA A 243 23.76 -1.11 6.28
N SER A 244 23.40 -0.84 5.02
CA SER A 244 24.22 -1.17 3.84
C SER A 244 25.25 -0.05 3.60
N PRO A 245 26.57 -0.31 3.73
CA PRO A 245 27.59 0.73 3.67
C PRO A 245 27.99 1.04 2.22
N GLU A 246 27.18 1.78 1.47
CA GLU A 246 27.54 2.45 0.20
C GLU A 246 26.75 3.76 0.12
N THR A 247 27.29 4.97 0.27
CA THR A 247 28.52 5.54 -0.30
C THR A 247 29.25 6.43 0.71
N SER A 248 30.35 5.95 1.28
CA SER A 248 31.44 6.83 1.66
C SER A 248 32.00 7.45 0.38
N ASN A 249 31.89 8.76 0.27
CA ASN A 249 32.53 9.60 -0.74
C ASN A 249 33.97 9.09 -1.04
N PRO A 250 34.34 8.74 -2.27
CA PRO A 250 35.74 8.78 -2.63
C PRO A 250 36.14 10.25 -2.63
N ALA A 251 37.22 10.54 -1.89
CA ALA A 251 37.83 11.86 -1.76
C ALA A 251 38.18 12.49 -3.12
#